data_AF-M5XNU7-F1
#
_entry.id   AF-M5XNU7-F1
#
_cell.length_a   1.000
_cell.length_b   1.000
_cell.length_c   1.000
_cell.angle_alpha   90.00
_cell.angle_beta   90.00
_cell.angle_gamma   90.00
#
_symmetry.space_group_name_H-M   'P 1'
#
loop_
_entity.id
_entity.type
_entity.pdbx_description
1 polymer ?
#
loop_
_entity_poly.entity_id
_entity_poly.type
_entity_poly.pdbx_seq_one_letter_code
_entity_poly.pdbx_strand_id
1 'polypeptide(L)'
;MVEPAFHERGPPYVRWAAAMAVGQQTGVPWVMCKQDDAPDPVINSCNGMNCGETFAGPNSPNKPSLWTENWTSQYQVYGGEPYIRSAEEIAYQVALFIAKNRGSYVNYYMYHGGTNFGRTASAFVVTSYYDEAPLDEYGSIRQPKWGHLKELHAAVKLASSALLSGDQTSISLGQLQDAYVFKVQSGECAAFLVNKGPKHATVPFQESSYQLPPKSISILPDCKKVAFNTAKVSAQHATRSWQVTQKFDTAENWEEYKEAIPNYEKTTLRASALPEQISITKDESDYLWYTFSFQHDSNAQSTLSVKSHGHVLHTFVNGVFTGSAHGRHRNESFSLEQTVTLSKGINYISLLSAMVGLPDNGAYLERKVGGLHEVRVEDQDFSKSSWGYQVGLDGEKLQIHSDSGSSKVQWSKLGNSDHQPLTWYKILFDAAAGHDSIALNLGSMGKGEAWVNGQSIGRFWVSFQTPKGKPSQTWYNVPRSFLKPTGNLLVLLEEENGDPLGISLDKVSITQVCGHVSETHLPPVSKWLVQKTQNQNNTKTKLGRRPKIQLSCPPKKSISKVLFSSFGNPSGDCKTYATGSCHSSNSKAIVEQACLGKRRCSIPVSLQKFGDPCPSISKTLLVDAQCT
;
A
#
# COMPACT_ATOMS: atom_id res chain seq x y z
N MET A 1 -8.41 21.38 4.32
CA MET A 1 -8.11 22.21 5.50
C MET A 1 -9.42 22.73 6.03
N VAL A 2 -9.70 22.58 7.33
CA VAL A 2 -11.01 22.91 7.91
C VAL A 2 -11.30 24.40 7.79
N GLU A 3 -10.38 25.27 8.19
CA GLU A 3 -10.70 26.71 8.24
C GLU A 3 -11.03 27.32 6.88
N PRO A 4 -10.24 27.10 5.81
CA PRO A 4 -10.59 27.63 4.49
C PRO A 4 -11.91 27.07 3.95
N ALA A 5 -12.25 25.83 4.30
CA ALA A 5 -13.45 25.17 3.81
C ALA A 5 -14.74 25.67 4.49
N PHE A 6 -14.66 26.07 5.76
CA PHE A 6 -15.80 26.50 6.58
C PHE A 6 -15.81 28.00 6.89
N HIS A 7 -14.93 28.76 6.24
CA HIS A 7 -14.87 30.22 6.30
C HIS A 7 -14.87 30.75 7.75
N GLU A 8 -15.75 31.69 8.07
CA GLU A 8 -15.90 32.32 9.39
C GLU A 8 -16.17 31.33 10.54
N ARG A 9 -16.71 30.14 10.25
CA ARG A 9 -16.99 29.11 11.27
C ARG A 9 -15.79 28.20 11.53
N GLY A 10 -14.83 28.18 10.62
CA GLY A 10 -13.64 27.34 10.71
C GLY A 10 -12.72 27.70 11.88
N PRO A 11 -12.24 28.95 12.00
CA PRO A 11 -11.33 29.33 13.08
C PRO A 11 -11.92 29.17 14.49
N PRO A 12 -13.19 29.55 14.76
CA PRO A 12 -13.82 29.25 16.05
C PRO A 12 -13.85 27.76 16.37
N TYR A 13 -14.12 26.90 15.38
CA TYR A 13 -14.09 25.45 15.54
C TYR A 13 -12.69 24.93 15.89
N VAL A 14 -11.65 25.38 15.18
CA VAL A 14 -10.26 24.98 15.48
C VAL A 14 -9.86 25.36 16.91
N ARG A 15 -10.20 26.57 17.34
CA ARG A 15 -9.95 27.03 18.73
C ARG A 15 -10.71 26.20 19.76
N TRP A 16 -11.98 25.92 19.49
CA TRP A 16 -12.80 25.07 20.36
C TRP A 16 -12.23 23.66 20.46
N ALA A 17 -11.86 23.03 19.33
CA ALA A 17 -11.33 21.68 19.30
C ALA A 17 -10.01 21.57 20.07
N ALA A 18 -9.11 22.54 19.90
CA ALA A 18 -7.85 22.64 20.64
C ALA A 18 -8.11 22.79 22.16
N ALA A 19 -8.97 23.73 22.56
CA ALA A 19 -9.29 23.98 23.96
C ALA A 19 -9.97 22.77 24.62
N MET A 20 -10.89 22.11 23.92
CA MET A 20 -11.57 20.91 24.39
C MET A 20 -10.58 19.76 24.63
N ALA A 21 -9.68 19.49 23.67
CA ALA A 21 -8.69 18.42 23.79
C ALA A 21 -7.70 18.67 24.93
N VAL A 22 -7.19 19.91 25.05
CA VAL A 22 -6.28 20.31 26.13
C VAL A 22 -6.99 20.25 27.49
N GLY A 23 -8.27 20.62 27.55
CA GLY A 23 -9.11 20.57 28.75
C GLY A 23 -9.31 19.16 29.31
N GLN A 24 -9.04 18.10 28.54
CA GLN A 24 -9.06 16.72 29.04
C GLN A 24 -7.87 16.37 29.94
N GLN A 25 -6.86 17.25 30.05
CA GLN A 25 -5.72 17.11 30.98
C GLN A 25 -5.02 15.75 30.90
N THR A 26 -4.73 15.26 29.69
CA THR A 26 -4.15 13.92 29.44
C THR A 26 -2.72 13.72 29.98
N GLY A 27 -2.05 14.80 30.40
CA GLY A 27 -0.66 14.76 30.89
C GLY A 27 0.41 14.69 29.80
N VAL A 28 0.04 14.70 28.51
CA VAL A 28 0.96 14.69 27.36
C VAL A 28 0.59 15.76 26.32
N PRO A 29 1.52 16.21 25.45
CA PRO A 29 1.23 17.23 24.44
C PRO A 29 0.22 16.78 23.38
N TRP A 30 -0.57 17.73 22.88
CA TRP A 30 -1.44 17.55 21.72
C TRP A 30 -0.79 18.06 20.43
N VAL A 31 -1.12 17.42 19.31
CA VAL A 31 -0.61 17.76 17.97
C VAL A 31 -1.77 17.89 16.99
N MET A 32 -1.76 18.91 16.13
CA MET A 32 -2.68 19.05 15.01
C MET A 32 -1.89 19.09 13.69
N CYS A 33 -2.11 18.08 12.85
CA CYS A 33 -1.44 17.97 11.56
C CYS A 33 -2.06 18.86 10.50
N LYS A 34 -1.22 19.50 9.68
CA LYS A 34 -1.64 20.51 8.70
C LYS A 34 -2.57 21.52 9.36
N GLN A 35 -2.11 22.20 10.40
CA GLN A 35 -2.84 23.30 11.04
C GLN A 35 -1.83 24.37 11.46
N ASP A 36 -1.45 25.24 10.52
CA ASP A 36 -0.30 26.14 10.69
C ASP A 36 -0.47 27.14 11.84
N ASP A 37 -1.69 27.47 12.23
CA ASP A 37 -2.02 28.39 13.33
C ASP A 37 -2.60 27.68 14.58
N ALA A 38 -2.28 26.38 14.77
CA ALA A 38 -2.71 25.60 15.93
C ALA A 38 -2.52 26.37 17.27
N PRO A 39 -3.61 26.62 18.05
CA PRO A 39 -3.55 27.40 19.27
C PRO A 39 -2.65 26.78 20.34
N ASP A 40 -1.97 27.59 21.14
CA ASP A 40 -1.20 27.10 22.28
C ASP A 40 -2.08 26.36 23.30
N PRO A 41 -1.59 25.26 23.91
CA PRO A 41 -0.26 24.67 23.78
C PRO A 41 -0.11 23.61 22.67
N VAL A 42 -1.07 23.50 21.74
CA VAL A 42 -1.09 22.45 20.69
C VAL A 42 0.03 22.67 19.66
N ILE A 43 0.71 21.60 19.27
CA ILE A 43 1.83 21.65 18.31
C ILE A 43 1.31 21.45 16.89
N ASN A 44 1.64 22.37 15.96
CA ASN A 44 1.37 22.16 14.55
C ASN A 44 2.39 21.18 13.94
N SER A 45 1.93 20.30 13.06
CA SER A 45 2.82 19.32 12.40
C SER A 45 2.59 19.26 10.89
N CYS A 46 3.57 18.67 10.19
CA CYS A 46 3.54 18.49 8.75
C CYS A 46 3.10 17.07 8.36
N ASN A 47 2.33 16.97 7.27
CA ASN A 47 2.04 15.72 6.55
C ASN A 47 2.39 15.90 5.07
N GLY A 48 2.89 14.84 4.45
CA GLY A 48 3.22 14.83 3.03
C GLY A 48 4.47 14.01 2.74
N MET A 49 4.92 14.04 1.49
CA MET A 49 6.15 13.38 1.08
C MET A 49 7.40 14.22 1.38
N ASN A 50 7.30 15.56 1.33
CA ASN A 50 8.46 16.44 1.23
C ASN A 50 8.55 17.51 2.34
N CYS A 51 8.18 17.17 3.59
CA CYS A 51 8.19 18.15 4.67
C CYS A 51 9.57 18.74 4.99
N GLY A 52 10.67 18.07 4.62
CA GLY A 52 12.02 18.68 4.69
C GLY A 52 12.19 19.90 3.78
N GLU A 53 11.37 20.00 2.73
CA GLU A 53 11.35 21.13 1.82
C GLU A 53 10.20 22.09 2.13
N THR A 54 9.00 21.54 2.37
CA THR A 54 7.74 22.29 2.38
C THR A 54 7.30 22.78 3.76
N PHE A 55 7.81 22.21 4.86
CA PHE A 55 7.39 22.66 6.19
C PHE A 55 8.06 23.98 6.54
N ALA A 56 7.26 25.02 6.82
CA ALA A 56 7.75 26.33 7.22
C ALA A 56 8.39 26.30 8.63
N GLY A 57 7.93 25.39 9.49
CA GLY A 57 8.37 25.27 10.88
C GLY A 57 7.20 25.29 11.86
N PRO A 58 7.49 25.10 13.16
CA PRO A 58 6.49 25.25 14.20
C PRO A 58 6.01 26.71 14.25
N ASN A 59 4.76 26.91 14.64
CA ASN A 59 4.14 28.24 14.70
C ASN A 59 4.53 29.06 15.94
N SER A 60 5.44 28.53 16.76
CA SER A 60 6.03 29.20 17.92
C SER A 60 7.46 28.67 18.11
N PRO A 61 8.43 29.51 18.52
CA PRO A 61 9.80 29.08 18.78
C PRO A 61 9.92 28.07 19.93
N ASN A 62 8.90 27.98 20.80
CA ASN A 62 8.86 27.06 21.94
C ASN A 62 8.27 25.68 21.59
N LYS A 63 7.94 25.43 20.32
CA LYS A 63 7.36 24.16 19.85
C LYS A 63 8.37 23.39 18.99
N PRO A 64 8.38 22.06 19.04
CA PRO A 64 9.22 21.24 18.19
C PRO A 64 8.70 21.14 16.75
N SER A 65 9.59 20.93 15.78
CA SER A 65 9.24 20.54 14.42
C SER A 65 8.85 19.06 14.35
N LEU A 66 7.58 18.77 14.02
CA LEU A 66 7.04 17.42 13.93
C LEU A 66 6.56 17.09 12.50
N TRP A 67 6.92 15.90 12.01
CA TRP A 67 6.39 15.32 10.77
C TRP A 67 5.55 14.08 11.10
N THR A 68 4.25 14.27 11.18
CA THR A 68 3.29 13.24 11.64
C THR A 68 2.95 12.21 10.56
N GLU A 69 3.05 12.57 9.28
CA GLU A 69 2.85 11.61 8.19
C GLU A 69 3.86 11.82 7.05
N ASN A 70 4.96 11.07 7.09
CA ASN A 70 5.86 10.90 5.96
C ASN A 70 5.34 9.80 5.05
N TRP A 71 4.67 10.20 3.97
CA TRP A 71 4.02 9.26 3.06
C TRP A 71 5.04 8.34 2.36
N THR A 72 5.10 7.06 2.73
CA THR A 72 6.09 6.09 2.23
C THR A 72 5.76 5.56 0.83
N SER A 73 4.55 5.84 0.37
CA SER A 73 3.96 5.53 -0.94
C SER A 73 2.64 6.33 -1.04
N GLN A 74 1.68 5.86 -1.82
CA GLN A 74 0.30 6.33 -1.86
C GLN A 74 -0.64 5.12 -1.73
N TYR A 75 -1.81 5.31 -1.15
CA TYR A 75 -2.84 4.27 -1.18
C TYR A 75 -3.20 3.94 -2.63
N GLN A 76 -3.52 2.68 -2.92
CA GLN A 76 -3.92 2.23 -4.24
C GLN A 76 -5.45 2.16 -4.31
N VAL A 77 -5.98 2.43 -5.50
CA VAL A 77 -7.42 2.37 -5.78
C VAL A 77 -7.69 1.34 -6.89
N TYR A 78 -8.88 0.75 -6.92
CA TYR A 78 -9.28 -0.13 -8.02
C TYR A 78 -9.21 0.63 -9.36
N GLY A 79 -8.70 -0.05 -10.39
CA GLY A 79 -8.33 0.54 -11.68
C GLY A 79 -7.04 1.38 -11.68
N GLY A 80 -6.33 1.50 -10.54
CA GLY A 80 -5.15 2.34 -10.37
C GLY A 80 -3.82 1.57 -10.36
N GLU A 81 -2.76 2.21 -10.86
CA GLU A 81 -1.38 1.73 -10.75
C GLU A 81 -0.77 2.12 -9.38
N PRO A 82 0.08 1.27 -8.79
CA PRO A 82 0.74 1.59 -7.53
C PRO A 82 1.78 2.72 -7.72
N TYR A 83 1.83 3.66 -6.78
CA TYR A 83 2.87 4.69 -6.72
C TYR A 83 4.08 4.21 -5.91
N ILE A 84 5.22 4.03 -6.56
CA ILE A 84 6.44 3.56 -5.90
C ILE A 84 7.32 4.74 -5.52
N ARG A 85 7.46 4.99 -4.22
CA ARG A 85 8.42 5.95 -3.66
C ARG A 85 9.72 5.24 -3.27
N SER A 86 10.86 5.76 -3.73
CA SER A 86 12.17 5.13 -3.51
C SER A 86 12.66 5.27 -2.08
N ALA A 87 13.57 4.38 -1.66
CA ALA A 87 14.15 4.43 -0.31
C ALA A 87 15.03 5.68 -0.13
N GLU A 88 15.72 6.06 -1.20
CA GLU A 88 16.65 7.18 -1.30
C GLU A 88 15.93 8.51 -1.11
N GLU A 89 14.78 8.68 -1.77
CA GLU A 89 13.97 9.90 -1.66
C GLU A 89 13.40 10.06 -0.25
N ILE A 90 12.85 8.97 0.33
CA ILE A 90 12.37 8.99 1.73
C ILE A 90 13.53 9.35 2.66
N ALA A 91 14.69 8.72 2.50
CA ALA A 91 15.86 8.99 3.33
C ALA A 91 16.36 10.44 3.18
N TYR A 92 16.35 10.97 1.95
CA TYR A 92 16.71 12.35 1.65
C TYR A 92 15.79 13.33 2.39
N GLN A 93 14.47 13.19 2.24
CA GLN A 93 13.52 14.12 2.87
C GLN A 93 13.57 14.04 4.40
N VAL A 94 13.74 12.84 4.97
CA VAL A 94 13.89 12.67 6.44
C VAL A 94 15.18 13.31 6.94
N ALA A 95 16.31 13.05 6.28
CA ALA A 95 17.58 13.66 6.66
C ALA A 95 17.53 15.18 6.51
N LEU A 96 16.88 15.70 5.47
CA LEU A 96 16.70 17.13 5.26
C LEU A 96 15.82 17.76 6.35
N PHE A 97 14.71 17.11 6.71
CA PHE A 97 13.82 17.58 7.77
C PHE A 97 14.54 17.66 9.12
N ILE A 98 15.31 16.63 9.48
CA ILE A 98 16.12 16.65 10.71
C ILE A 98 17.15 17.78 10.65
N ALA A 99 17.89 17.88 9.54
CA ALA A 99 19.03 18.78 9.42
C ALA A 99 18.63 20.25 9.30
N LYS A 100 17.67 20.58 8.42
CA LYS A 100 17.26 21.94 8.10
C LYS A 100 16.24 22.48 9.10
N ASN A 101 15.20 21.70 9.40
CA ASN A 101 14.05 22.15 10.19
C ASN A 101 14.20 21.87 11.69
N ARG A 102 15.37 21.41 12.16
CA ARG A 102 15.55 20.86 13.51
C ARG A 102 14.48 19.80 13.84
N GLY A 103 14.17 18.99 12.83
CA GLY A 103 13.14 17.95 12.92
C GLY A 103 13.43 16.98 14.05
N SER A 104 12.54 16.90 15.03
CA SER A 104 12.71 16.06 16.23
C SER A 104 11.77 14.86 16.27
N TYR A 105 10.80 14.80 15.35
CA TYR A 105 9.88 13.69 15.19
C TYR A 105 9.56 13.45 13.72
N VAL A 106 9.66 12.20 13.28
CA VAL A 106 9.24 11.75 11.95
C VAL A 106 8.50 10.43 12.10
N ASN A 107 7.27 10.37 11.63
CA ASN A 107 6.48 9.15 11.57
C ASN A 107 6.26 8.72 10.10
N TYR A 108 6.49 7.44 9.81
CA TYR A 108 6.29 6.87 8.48
C TYR A 108 4.83 6.47 8.31
N TYR A 109 4.13 7.13 7.39
CA TYR A 109 2.75 6.79 7.03
C TYR A 109 2.75 6.13 5.64
N MET A 110 2.67 4.82 5.48
CA MET A 110 2.64 3.80 6.53
C MET A 110 4.02 3.17 6.72
N TYR A 111 4.31 2.75 7.94
CA TYR A 111 5.41 1.82 8.21
C TYR A 111 5.00 0.38 7.86
N HIS A 112 3.77 0.02 8.22
CA HIS A 112 3.02 -1.15 7.76
C HIS A 112 1.59 -0.68 7.48
N GLY A 113 1.09 -0.91 6.28
CA GLY A 113 -0.30 -0.55 5.94
C GLY A 113 -1.28 -1.68 6.22
N GLY A 114 -0.98 -2.88 5.75
CA GLY A 114 -1.80 -4.08 5.98
C GLY A 114 -2.91 -4.24 4.96
N THR A 115 -4.10 -4.64 5.42
CA THR A 115 -5.24 -4.99 4.57
C THR A 115 -6.51 -4.33 5.12
N ASN A 116 -7.30 -3.73 4.23
CA ASN A 116 -8.65 -3.24 4.48
C ASN A 116 -9.63 -4.44 4.50
N PHE A 117 -9.65 -5.20 5.60
CA PHE A 117 -10.61 -6.30 5.78
C PHE A 117 -12.05 -5.80 5.89
N GLY A 118 -13.01 -6.68 5.61
CA GLY A 118 -14.42 -6.29 5.60
C GLY A 118 -14.74 -5.31 4.48
N ARG A 119 -15.80 -4.53 4.71
CA ARG A 119 -16.36 -3.62 3.70
C ARG A 119 -16.39 -2.15 4.13
N THR A 120 -16.09 -1.81 5.38
CA THR A 120 -16.23 -0.42 5.87
C THR A 120 -14.96 0.43 5.66
N ALA A 121 -14.25 0.20 4.56
CA ALA A 121 -13.06 0.98 4.15
C ALA A 121 -13.44 2.15 3.22
N SER A 122 -12.45 2.96 2.85
CA SER A 122 -12.61 4.16 2.01
C SER A 122 -13.02 3.84 0.57
N ALA A 123 -13.73 4.80 -0.05
CA ALA A 123 -14.23 4.71 -1.42
C ALA A 123 -13.14 4.32 -2.44
N PHE A 124 -13.39 3.27 -3.23
CA PHE A 124 -12.52 2.74 -4.29
C PHE A 124 -11.10 2.30 -3.88
N VAL A 125 -10.70 2.41 -2.60
CA VAL A 125 -9.40 1.93 -2.14
C VAL A 125 -9.36 0.41 -2.24
N VAL A 126 -8.27 -0.15 -2.77
CA VAL A 126 -8.15 -1.62 -2.87
C VAL A 126 -8.05 -2.25 -1.48
N THR A 127 -8.33 -3.55 -1.41
CA THR A 127 -8.25 -4.30 -0.16
C THR A 127 -6.83 -4.33 0.41
N SER A 128 -5.79 -4.38 -0.43
CA SER A 128 -4.41 -4.17 0.02
C SER A 128 -4.15 -2.71 0.40
N TYR A 129 -3.61 -2.44 1.58
CA TYR A 129 -3.31 -1.07 2.02
C TYR A 129 -1.80 -0.86 2.18
N TYR A 130 -1.22 0.00 1.32
CA TYR A 130 0.20 0.37 1.40
C TYR A 130 1.18 -0.83 1.29
N ASP A 131 1.00 -1.73 0.32
CA ASP A 131 1.94 -2.85 0.09
C ASP A 131 3.40 -2.40 -0.15
N GLU A 132 3.59 -1.15 -0.62
CA GLU A 132 4.89 -0.52 -0.85
C GLU A 132 5.55 0.07 0.42
N ALA A 133 4.94 -0.06 1.60
CA ALA A 133 5.50 0.41 2.87
C ALA A 133 6.78 -0.38 3.27
N PRO A 134 7.57 0.10 4.25
CA PRO A 134 8.74 -0.64 4.78
C PRO A 134 8.44 -2.08 5.21
N LEU A 135 7.25 -2.33 5.74
CA LEU A 135 6.66 -3.66 5.85
C LEU A 135 5.52 -3.77 4.85
N ASP A 136 5.53 -4.81 4.02
CA ASP A 136 4.49 -5.03 3.01
C ASP A 136 3.14 -5.42 3.63
N GLU A 137 2.12 -5.65 2.80
CA GLU A 137 0.77 -6.04 3.26
C GLU A 137 0.79 -7.25 4.21
N TYR A 138 1.72 -8.17 3.98
CA TYR A 138 1.82 -9.45 4.70
C TYR A 138 2.74 -9.37 5.93
N GLY A 139 3.23 -8.17 6.27
CA GLY A 139 4.16 -7.93 7.37
C GLY A 139 5.61 -8.32 7.06
N SER A 140 5.93 -8.62 5.81
CA SER A 140 7.29 -8.95 5.39
C SER A 140 8.13 -7.70 5.18
N ILE A 141 9.43 -7.80 5.47
CA ILE A 141 10.37 -6.68 5.30
C ILE A 141 10.53 -6.37 3.81
N ARG A 142 10.09 -5.17 3.39
CA ARG A 142 10.22 -4.70 2.01
C ARG A 142 11.60 -4.06 1.80
N GLN A 143 12.46 -4.81 1.14
CA GLN A 143 13.82 -4.41 0.82
C GLN A 143 13.92 -3.77 -0.58
N PRO A 144 14.74 -2.72 -0.76
CA PRO A 144 15.72 -2.18 0.18
C PRO A 144 15.18 -1.11 1.13
N LYS A 145 13.91 -0.69 0.98
CA LYS A 145 13.32 0.45 1.70
C LYS A 145 13.51 0.36 3.21
N TRP A 146 13.11 -0.75 3.83
CA TRP A 146 13.27 -0.94 5.26
C TRP A 146 14.74 -0.92 5.69
N GLY A 147 15.60 -1.64 4.97
CA GLY A 147 17.02 -1.75 5.30
C GLY A 147 17.75 -0.40 5.23
N HIS A 148 17.46 0.39 4.19
CA HIS A 148 18.07 1.71 4.00
C HIS A 148 17.62 2.71 5.08
N LEU A 149 16.32 2.73 5.39
CA LEU A 149 15.79 3.58 6.47
C LEU A 149 16.32 3.18 7.84
N LYS A 150 16.52 1.89 8.11
CA LYS A 150 17.16 1.41 9.34
C LYS A 150 18.59 1.95 9.49
N GLU A 151 19.37 1.98 8.42
CA GLU A 151 20.74 2.52 8.46
C GLU A 151 20.74 4.07 8.60
N LEU A 152 19.77 4.77 8.01
CA LEU A 152 19.52 6.18 8.29
C LEU A 152 19.26 6.42 9.79
N HIS A 153 18.34 5.64 10.40
CA HIS A 153 18.03 5.76 11.83
C HIS A 153 19.26 5.51 12.69
N ALA A 154 20.08 4.52 12.34
CA ALA A 154 21.33 4.26 13.04
C ALA A 154 22.29 5.46 12.95
N ALA A 155 22.38 6.13 11.80
CA ALA A 155 23.21 7.33 11.63
C ALA A 155 22.69 8.52 12.45
N VAL A 156 21.37 8.72 12.48
CA VAL A 156 20.73 9.74 13.32
C VAL A 156 20.98 9.44 14.81
N LYS A 157 20.88 8.18 15.24
CA LYS A 157 21.19 7.79 16.63
C LYS A 157 22.65 8.04 17.01
N LEU A 158 23.61 7.81 16.10
CA LEU A 158 25.01 8.16 16.34
C LEU A 158 25.21 9.67 16.55
N ALA A 159 24.41 10.50 15.87
CA ALA A 159 24.45 11.96 15.95
C ALA A 159 23.57 12.55 17.08
N SER A 160 22.88 11.71 17.86
CA SER A 160 21.80 12.14 18.77
C SER A 160 22.20 13.18 19.82
N SER A 161 23.37 13.04 20.44
CA SER A 161 23.87 14.01 21.44
C SER A 161 23.94 15.42 20.85
N ALA A 162 24.61 15.56 19.71
CA ALA A 162 24.73 16.84 19.00
C ALA A 162 23.37 17.34 18.49
N LEU A 163 22.51 16.47 17.98
CA LEU A 163 21.16 16.86 17.51
C LEU A 163 20.26 17.39 18.63
N LEU A 164 20.38 16.85 19.85
CA LEU A 164 19.51 17.20 20.98
C LEU A 164 20.02 18.40 21.79
N SER A 165 21.34 18.58 21.88
CA SER A 165 21.97 19.56 22.78
C SER A 165 22.84 20.60 22.06
N GLY A 166 23.07 20.43 20.76
CA GLY A 166 23.99 21.27 20.00
C GLY A 166 23.29 22.44 19.31
N ASP A 167 24.01 23.55 19.20
CA ASP A 167 23.58 24.69 18.40
C ASP A 167 23.71 24.34 16.92
N GLN A 168 22.65 24.58 16.15
CA GLN A 168 22.65 24.37 14.71
C GLN A 168 23.12 25.63 13.97
N THR A 169 24.12 25.48 13.12
CA THR A 169 24.55 26.48 12.14
C THR A 169 24.38 25.96 10.71
N SER A 170 24.14 26.87 9.76
CA SER A 170 24.03 26.56 8.33
C SER A 170 25.19 27.23 7.60
N ILE A 171 25.85 26.48 6.72
CA ILE A 171 27.01 26.93 5.94
C ILE A 171 26.72 26.64 4.48
N SER A 172 26.81 27.65 3.60
CA SER A 172 26.77 27.40 2.16
C SER A 172 28.09 26.77 1.70
N LEU A 173 28.01 25.64 1.01
CA LEU A 173 29.14 24.92 0.43
C LEU A 173 29.25 25.10 -1.08
N GLY A 174 28.25 25.74 -1.69
CA GLY A 174 28.11 25.95 -3.12
C GLY A 174 26.70 26.44 -3.46
N GLN A 175 26.41 26.60 -4.75
CA GLN A 175 25.12 27.12 -5.21
C GLN A 175 23.93 26.22 -4.81
N LEU A 176 24.13 24.90 -4.83
CA LEU A 176 23.09 23.90 -4.53
C LEU A 176 23.53 22.95 -3.40
N GLN A 177 24.54 23.37 -2.64
CA GLN A 177 25.14 22.57 -1.57
C GLN A 177 25.20 23.37 -0.27
N ASP A 178 24.75 22.73 0.80
CA ASP A 178 24.71 23.31 2.14
C ASP A 178 25.27 22.31 3.16
N ALA A 179 25.75 22.82 4.29
CA ALA A 179 26.03 22.02 5.48
C ALA A 179 25.20 22.54 6.65
N TYR A 180 24.52 21.61 7.33
CA TYR A 180 23.92 21.87 8.65
C TYR A 180 24.78 21.21 9.72
N VAL A 181 25.30 22.02 10.65
CA VAL A 181 26.24 21.57 11.68
C VAL A 181 25.62 21.78 13.05
N PHE A 182 25.59 20.73 13.85
CA PHE A 182 25.15 20.75 15.24
C PHE A 182 26.37 20.59 16.13
N LYS A 183 26.64 21.56 17.02
CA LYS A 183 27.83 21.53 17.87
C LYS A 183 27.46 21.78 19.33
N VAL A 184 27.90 20.88 20.20
CA VAL A 184 27.75 21.01 21.66
C VAL A 184 28.97 21.76 22.21
N GLN A 185 28.81 22.48 23.32
CA GLN A 185 29.91 23.19 24.00
C GLN A 185 31.07 22.27 24.40
N SER A 186 30.80 21.00 24.72
CA SER A 186 31.81 19.97 25.03
C SER A 186 32.68 19.56 23.83
N GLY A 187 32.36 20.01 22.62
CA GLY A 187 33.10 19.73 21.39
C GLY A 187 32.51 18.60 20.53
N GLU A 188 31.47 17.90 20.99
CA GLU A 188 30.72 16.94 20.16
C GLU A 188 30.06 17.66 18.98
N CYS A 189 30.10 17.03 17.80
CA CYS A 189 29.69 17.67 16.55
C CYS A 189 29.05 16.65 15.60
N ALA A 190 27.91 17.00 14.99
CA ALA A 190 27.34 16.27 13.87
C ALA A 190 27.08 17.20 12.68
N ALA A 191 27.32 16.73 11.46
CA ALA A 191 27.09 17.51 10.24
C ALA A 191 26.28 16.74 9.19
N PHE A 192 25.45 17.48 8.47
CA PHE A 192 24.66 17.00 7.33
C PHE A 192 25.07 17.80 6.10
N LEU A 193 25.76 17.15 5.16
CA LEU A 193 26.21 17.77 3.91
C LEU A 193 25.20 17.46 2.81
N VAL A 194 24.53 18.48 2.30
CA VAL A 194 23.40 18.39 1.38
C VAL A 194 23.85 18.74 -0.03
N ASN A 195 23.43 17.93 -1.02
CA ASN A 195 23.49 18.28 -2.43
C ASN A 195 22.08 18.22 -3.02
N LYS A 196 21.52 19.39 -3.34
CA LYS A 196 20.19 19.54 -3.96
C LYS A 196 20.26 19.40 -5.50
N GLY A 197 21.47 19.45 -6.05
CA GLY A 197 21.69 19.48 -7.49
C GLY A 197 21.47 18.13 -8.19
N PRO A 198 21.27 18.15 -9.52
CA PRO A 198 21.08 16.94 -10.33
C PRO A 198 22.40 16.23 -10.68
N LYS A 199 23.55 16.78 -10.28
CA LYS A 199 24.89 16.25 -10.58
C LYS A 199 25.66 15.95 -9.30
N HIS A 200 26.66 15.08 -9.41
CA HIS A 200 27.64 14.90 -8.33
C HIS A 200 28.34 16.23 -8.03
N ALA A 201 28.60 16.48 -6.75
CA ALA A 201 29.35 17.65 -6.30
C ALA A 201 30.47 17.23 -5.35
N THR A 202 31.61 17.89 -5.43
CA THR A 202 32.71 17.75 -4.46
C THR A 202 32.77 19.04 -3.66
N VAL A 203 32.58 18.95 -2.35
CA VAL A 203 32.50 20.13 -1.47
C VAL A 203 33.59 20.10 -0.41
N PRO A 204 34.26 21.25 -0.15
CA PRO A 204 35.13 21.38 1.01
C PRO A 204 34.28 21.50 2.27
N PHE A 205 34.59 20.75 3.32
CA PHE A 205 33.97 20.91 4.64
C PHE A 205 35.02 20.63 5.72
N GLN A 206 35.28 21.64 6.56
CA GLN A 206 36.43 21.65 7.48
C GLN A 206 37.73 21.36 6.71
N GLU A 207 38.61 20.52 7.25
CA GLU A 207 39.91 20.17 6.66
C GLU A 207 39.81 19.00 5.65
N SER A 208 38.64 18.76 5.07
CA SER A 208 38.38 17.59 4.21
C SER A 208 37.49 17.93 3.01
N SER A 209 37.50 17.05 2.02
CA SER A 209 36.68 17.16 0.81
C SER A 209 35.74 15.96 0.69
N TYR A 210 34.47 16.22 0.38
CA TYR A 210 33.42 15.20 0.35
C TYR A 210 32.72 15.18 -1.00
N GLN A 211 32.58 13.98 -1.56
CA GLN A 211 31.82 13.76 -2.79
C GLN A 211 30.37 13.41 -2.45
N LEU A 212 29.44 14.22 -2.94
CA LEU A 212 28.00 14.10 -2.73
C LEU A 212 27.31 13.66 -4.03
N PRO A 213 26.62 12.52 -4.05
CA PRO A 213 25.72 12.15 -5.15
C PRO A 213 24.62 13.21 -5.40
N PRO A 214 24.00 13.23 -6.59
CA PRO A 214 22.81 14.05 -6.87
C PRO A 214 21.72 13.83 -5.82
N LYS A 215 20.99 14.89 -5.47
CA LYS A 215 19.82 14.85 -4.55
C LYS A 215 20.08 13.96 -3.32
N SER A 216 21.19 14.19 -2.63
CA SER A 216 21.63 13.34 -1.51
C SER A 216 22.12 14.14 -0.31
N ILE A 217 22.10 13.49 0.85
CA ILE A 217 22.63 14.03 2.11
C ILE A 217 23.60 13.02 2.70
N SER A 218 24.81 13.47 3.03
CA SER A 218 25.80 12.72 3.81
C SER A 218 25.71 13.11 5.28
N ILE A 219 25.60 12.13 6.17
CA ILE A 219 25.53 12.32 7.63
C ILE A 219 26.89 11.97 8.24
N LEU A 220 27.47 12.93 8.96
CA LEU A 220 28.76 12.82 9.65
C LEU A 220 28.52 12.98 11.16
N PRO A 221 28.38 11.88 11.92
CA PRO A 221 28.05 11.95 13.35
C PRO A 221 29.15 12.55 14.25
N ASP A 222 30.35 12.73 13.71
CA ASP A 222 31.52 13.33 14.37
C ASP A 222 32.06 14.55 13.60
N CYS A 223 31.29 15.07 12.63
CA CYS A 223 31.69 16.10 11.65
C CYS A 223 32.89 15.74 10.76
N LYS A 224 33.39 14.51 10.80
CA LYS A 224 34.60 14.09 10.06
C LYS A 224 34.35 12.91 9.12
N LYS A 225 33.68 11.86 9.57
CA LYS A 225 33.47 10.63 8.80
C LYS A 225 32.02 10.50 8.37
N VAL A 226 31.82 10.27 7.07
CA VAL A 226 30.49 9.94 6.55
C VAL A 226 30.08 8.56 7.06
N ALA A 227 29.05 8.51 7.90
CA ALA A 227 28.45 7.27 8.34
C ALA A 227 27.41 6.77 7.34
N PHE A 228 26.63 7.68 6.75
CA PHE A 228 25.52 7.35 5.86
C PHE A 228 25.39 8.38 4.74
N ASN A 229 24.93 7.96 3.56
CA ASN A 229 24.48 8.86 2.51
C ASN A 229 23.13 8.37 1.95
N THR A 230 22.19 9.29 1.78
CA THR A 230 20.80 8.95 1.43
C THR A 230 20.65 8.32 0.03
N ALA A 231 21.60 8.52 -0.88
CA ALA A 231 21.58 7.94 -2.23
C ALA A 231 22.45 6.67 -2.39
N LYS A 232 23.16 6.24 -1.35
CA LYS A 232 24.05 5.06 -1.39
C LYS A 232 23.40 3.87 -0.70
N VAL A 233 22.46 3.22 -1.39
CA VAL A 233 21.72 2.05 -0.88
C VAL A 233 22.63 0.83 -0.84
N SER A 234 22.94 0.34 0.36
CA SER A 234 23.72 -0.90 0.56
C SER A 234 22.88 -2.07 1.06
N ALA A 235 21.61 -1.83 1.38
CA ALA A 235 20.67 -2.87 1.73
C ALA A 235 20.41 -3.77 0.51
N GLN A 236 20.25 -5.08 0.75
CA GLN A 236 19.79 -5.99 -0.29
C GLN A 236 18.43 -5.54 -0.84
N HIS A 237 18.08 -6.02 -2.03
CA HIS A 237 16.75 -6.06 -2.60
C HIS A 237 16.16 -7.46 -2.35
N ALA A 238 14.84 -7.56 -2.41
CA ALA A 238 14.13 -8.83 -2.26
C ALA A 238 12.99 -8.92 -3.29
N THR A 239 12.81 -10.12 -3.85
CA THR A 239 11.69 -10.42 -4.75
C THR A 239 10.69 -11.31 -4.01
N ARG A 240 9.45 -10.82 -3.94
CA ARG A 240 8.30 -11.60 -3.46
C ARG A 240 7.75 -12.44 -4.60
N SER A 241 7.38 -13.67 -4.28
CA SER A 241 6.75 -14.62 -5.19
C SER A 241 5.58 -15.33 -4.53
N TRP A 242 4.69 -15.81 -5.37
CA TRP A 242 3.49 -16.56 -4.99
C TRP A 242 3.69 -18.01 -5.38
N GLN A 243 3.52 -18.91 -4.42
CA GLN A 243 3.65 -20.34 -4.63
C GLN A 243 2.30 -21.00 -4.42
N VAL A 244 1.72 -21.55 -5.50
CA VAL A 244 0.44 -22.25 -5.43
C VAL A 244 0.56 -23.42 -4.46
N THR A 245 -0.29 -23.43 -3.44
CA THR A 245 -0.37 -24.52 -2.46
C THR A 245 -1.51 -25.47 -2.73
N GLN A 246 -2.64 -24.93 -3.18
CA GLN A 246 -3.83 -25.69 -3.53
C GLN A 246 -4.55 -24.94 -4.64
N LYS A 247 -4.93 -25.66 -5.69
CA LYS A 247 -5.88 -25.18 -6.69
C LYS A 247 -7.27 -25.66 -6.30
N PHE A 248 -8.28 -24.85 -6.58
CA PHE A 248 -9.68 -25.21 -6.39
C PHE A 248 -10.33 -25.53 -7.73
N ASP A 249 -9.68 -26.37 -8.54
CA ASP A 249 -10.02 -26.65 -9.94
C ASP A 249 -10.94 -27.88 -10.13
N THR A 250 -11.49 -28.42 -9.04
CA THR A 250 -12.41 -29.57 -9.06
C THR A 250 -13.84 -29.10 -8.82
N ALA A 251 -14.67 -29.14 -9.86
CA ALA A 251 -16.05 -28.63 -9.84
C ALA A 251 -16.94 -29.31 -8.81
N GLU A 252 -16.74 -30.60 -8.55
CA GLU A 252 -17.55 -31.38 -7.61
C GLU A 252 -17.36 -30.94 -6.15
N ASN A 253 -16.28 -30.21 -5.85
CA ASN A 253 -16.01 -29.66 -4.52
C ASN A 253 -16.66 -28.30 -4.29
N TRP A 254 -17.13 -27.64 -5.36
CA TRP A 254 -17.80 -26.35 -5.30
C TRP A 254 -19.31 -26.52 -5.22
N GLU A 255 -19.90 -25.71 -4.36
CA GLU A 255 -21.34 -25.51 -4.33
C GLU A 255 -21.66 -24.04 -4.64
N GLU A 256 -22.78 -23.80 -5.32
CA GLU A 256 -23.26 -22.48 -5.71
C GLU A 256 -24.66 -22.21 -5.14
N TYR A 257 -24.93 -20.92 -4.88
CA TYR A 257 -26.25 -20.41 -4.55
C TYR A 257 -26.48 -19.13 -5.34
N LYS A 258 -27.51 -19.14 -6.18
CA LYS A 258 -27.86 -17.98 -7.02
C LYS A 258 -28.69 -16.99 -6.21
N GLU A 259 -28.21 -15.76 -6.11
CA GLU A 259 -28.91 -14.70 -5.42
C GLU A 259 -30.24 -14.39 -6.13
N ALA A 260 -31.29 -14.17 -5.35
CA ALA A 260 -32.60 -13.87 -5.92
C ALA A 260 -32.64 -12.43 -6.43
N ILE A 261 -33.13 -12.22 -7.65
CA ILE A 261 -33.38 -10.88 -8.19
C ILE A 261 -34.79 -10.45 -7.75
N PRO A 262 -34.94 -9.47 -6.85
CA PRO A 262 -36.25 -9.02 -6.41
C PRO A 262 -36.94 -8.24 -7.53
N ASN A 263 -38.26 -8.37 -7.66
CA ASN A 263 -39.06 -7.52 -8.53
C ASN A 263 -39.88 -6.52 -7.70
N TYR A 264 -40.53 -5.58 -8.38
CA TYR A 264 -41.32 -4.52 -7.73
C TYR A 264 -42.35 -5.06 -6.73
N GLU A 265 -43.11 -6.10 -7.09
CA GLU A 265 -44.13 -6.70 -6.21
C GLU A 265 -43.54 -7.37 -4.97
N LYS A 266 -42.34 -7.97 -5.08
CA LYS A 266 -41.69 -8.71 -3.99
C LYS A 266 -40.95 -7.82 -2.99
N THR A 267 -40.52 -6.63 -3.38
CA THR A 267 -39.99 -5.67 -2.41
C THR A 267 -41.14 -5.17 -1.54
N THR A 268 -40.92 -4.99 -0.24
CA THR A 268 -41.97 -4.54 0.70
C THR A 268 -41.91 -3.04 0.96
N LEU A 269 -40.74 -2.43 0.78
CA LEU A 269 -40.53 -1.00 1.00
C LEU A 269 -40.84 -0.22 -0.28
N ARG A 270 -41.40 0.99 -0.12
CA ARG A 270 -41.84 1.85 -1.21
C ARG A 270 -41.35 3.28 -1.03
N ALA A 271 -41.03 3.94 -2.13
CA ALA A 271 -40.70 5.36 -2.20
C ALA A 271 -41.40 6.01 -3.41
N SER A 272 -41.81 7.27 -3.28
CA SER A 272 -42.49 8.01 -4.37
C SER A 272 -41.53 8.58 -5.43
N ALA A 273 -40.23 8.36 -5.26
CA ALA A 273 -39.15 8.75 -6.16
C ALA A 273 -37.92 7.89 -5.84
N LEU A 274 -36.86 7.99 -6.64
CA LEU A 274 -35.58 7.32 -6.38
C LEU A 274 -35.04 7.69 -4.98
N PRO A 275 -34.89 6.73 -4.05
CA PRO A 275 -34.34 7.02 -2.74
C PRO A 275 -32.80 7.07 -2.77
N GLU A 276 -32.20 7.96 -1.98
CA GLU A 276 -30.75 8.14 -1.91
C GLU A 276 -30.08 6.99 -1.13
N GLN A 277 -29.02 6.39 -1.69
CA GLN A 277 -28.50 5.11 -1.22
C GLN A 277 -27.88 5.18 0.18
N ILE A 278 -27.03 6.17 0.47
CA ILE A 278 -26.30 6.25 1.76
C ILE A 278 -27.29 6.40 2.91
N SER A 279 -28.31 7.23 2.74
CA SER A 279 -29.34 7.47 3.74
C SER A 279 -30.23 6.24 3.95
N ILE A 280 -30.51 5.46 2.91
CA ILE A 280 -31.34 4.25 3.03
C ILE A 280 -30.57 3.07 3.61
N THR A 281 -29.37 2.80 3.11
CA THR A 281 -28.61 1.62 3.56
C THR A 281 -27.95 1.84 4.91
N LYS A 282 -27.71 3.11 5.30
CA LYS A 282 -26.90 3.46 6.49
C LYS A 282 -25.55 2.73 6.53
N ASP A 283 -25.03 2.39 5.35
CA ASP A 283 -23.82 1.57 5.16
C ASP A 283 -23.89 0.18 5.81
N GLU A 284 -25.09 -0.36 6.08
CA GLU A 284 -25.26 -1.75 6.57
C GLU A 284 -24.94 -2.79 5.49
N SER A 285 -25.09 -2.43 4.21
CA SER A 285 -24.69 -3.21 3.04
C SER A 285 -24.20 -2.27 1.94
N ASP A 286 -23.33 -2.79 1.06
CA ASP A 286 -22.95 -2.09 -0.17
C ASP A 286 -24.12 -1.96 -1.13
N TYR A 287 -25.08 -2.87 -1.03
CA TYR A 287 -26.08 -3.13 -2.05
C TYR A 287 -27.43 -2.47 -1.72
N LEU A 288 -28.00 -1.80 -2.72
CA LEU A 288 -29.38 -1.33 -2.69
C LEU A 288 -30.07 -1.71 -4.01
N TRP A 289 -31.14 -2.49 -3.88
CA TRP A 289 -32.04 -2.77 -4.99
C TRP A 289 -33.03 -1.63 -5.19
N TYR A 290 -33.15 -1.17 -6.42
CA TYR A 290 -34.19 -0.28 -6.91
C TYR A 290 -35.04 -1.03 -7.93
N THR A 291 -36.34 -1.12 -7.69
CA THR A 291 -37.26 -1.88 -8.55
C THR A 291 -38.43 -1.00 -8.95
N PHE A 292 -38.87 -1.13 -10.20
CA PHE A 292 -40.13 -0.56 -10.66
C PHE A 292 -40.73 -1.45 -11.74
N SER A 293 -42.01 -1.23 -12.03
CA SER A 293 -42.69 -1.92 -13.11
C SER A 293 -43.53 -0.95 -13.91
N PHE A 294 -43.67 -1.22 -15.21
CA PHE A 294 -44.52 -0.44 -16.11
C PHE A 294 -45.10 -1.35 -17.19
N GLN A 295 -46.23 -0.93 -17.74
CA GLN A 295 -46.88 -1.64 -18.83
C GLN A 295 -46.34 -1.18 -20.18
N HIS A 296 -46.11 -2.13 -21.10
CA HIS A 296 -45.67 -1.87 -22.46
C HIS A 296 -46.60 -2.55 -23.48
N ASP A 297 -46.86 -1.89 -24.60
CA ASP A 297 -47.95 -2.25 -25.51
C ASP A 297 -47.57 -3.35 -26.53
N SER A 298 -46.28 -3.54 -26.78
CA SER A 298 -45.76 -4.50 -27.74
C SER A 298 -44.48 -5.16 -27.25
N ASN A 299 -44.02 -6.19 -27.95
CA ASN A 299 -42.66 -6.67 -27.77
C ASN A 299 -41.73 -5.73 -28.54
N ALA A 300 -40.77 -5.11 -27.87
CA ALA A 300 -39.88 -4.14 -28.47
C ALA A 300 -38.48 -4.23 -27.87
N GLN A 301 -37.48 -3.80 -28.64
CA GLN A 301 -36.20 -3.40 -28.08
C GLN A 301 -36.31 -1.94 -27.65
N SER A 302 -35.82 -1.65 -26.45
CA SER A 302 -35.81 -0.29 -25.93
C SER A 302 -34.50 0.06 -25.26
N THR A 303 -34.21 1.36 -25.15
CA THR A 303 -33.03 1.88 -24.46
C THR A 303 -33.36 2.16 -23.00
N LEU A 304 -32.71 1.46 -22.09
CA LEU A 304 -32.68 1.79 -20.66
C LEU A 304 -31.50 2.74 -20.40
N SER A 305 -31.78 3.94 -19.92
CA SER A 305 -30.77 4.93 -19.52
C SER A 305 -30.84 5.16 -18.02
N VAL A 306 -29.72 4.96 -17.32
CA VAL A 306 -29.64 5.14 -15.86
C VAL A 306 -28.43 6.00 -15.52
N LYS A 307 -28.63 7.04 -14.70
CA LYS A 307 -27.55 7.87 -14.15
C LYS A 307 -27.42 7.65 -12.66
N SER A 308 -26.18 7.47 -12.21
CA SER A 308 -25.83 7.18 -10.84
C SER A 308 -24.76 8.14 -10.32
N HIS A 309 -24.86 8.50 -9.04
CA HIS A 309 -23.78 9.13 -8.28
C HIS A 309 -22.65 8.15 -7.92
N GLY A 310 -22.79 6.89 -8.35
CA GLY A 310 -21.81 5.84 -8.19
C GLY A 310 -22.31 4.73 -7.24
N HIS A 311 -21.53 3.67 -6.99
CA HIS A 311 -20.22 3.40 -7.58
C HIS A 311 -20.27 2.34 -8.69
N VAL A 312 -21.21 1.38 -8.59
CA VAL A 312 -21.47 0.31 -9.56
C VAL A 312 -22.97 0.14 -9.73
N LEU A 313 -23.41 -0.26 -10.93
CA LEU A 313 -24.78 -0.58 -11.26
C LEU A 313 -24.84 -1.86 -12.09
N HIS A 314 -25.75 -2.76 -11.71
CA HIS A 314 -26.19 -3.89 -12.52
C HIS A 314 -27.66 -3.76 -12.86
N THR A 315 -28.04 -4.09 -14.08
CA THR A 315 -29.42 -3.97 -14.56
C THR A 315 -30.00 -5.32 -14.92
N PHE A 316 -31.24 -5.52 -14.50
CA PHE A 316 -32.02 -6.71 -14.78
C PHE A 316 -33.40 -6.32 -15.29
N VAL A 317 -33.83 -6.96 -16.38
CA VAL A 317 -35.15 -6.78 -16.97
C VAL A 317 -35.87 -8.12 -16.98
N ASN A 318 -37.04 -8.17 -16.35
CA ASN A 318 -37.82 -9.40 -16.18
C ASN A 318 -37.00 -10.54 -15.55
N GLY A 319 -36.10 -10.20 -14.62
CA GLY A 319 -35.22 -11.16 -13.93
C GLY A 319 -33.99 -11.61 -14.73
N VAL A 320 -33.77 -11.08 -15.94
CA VAL A 320 -32.61 -11.41 -16.77
C VAL A 320 -31.61 -10.26 -16.72
N PHE A 321 -30.33 -10.59 -16.52
CA PHE A 321 -29.24 -9.60 -16.55
C PHE A 321 -29.12 -8.96 -17.93
N THR A 322 -28.99 -7.63 -17.98
CA THR A 322 -28.91 -6.87 -19.24
C THR A 322 -27.65 -6.04 -19.39
N GLY A 323 -26.97 -5.66 -18.31
CA GLY A 323 -25.76 -4.84 -18.39
C GLY A 323 -25.24 -4.36 -17.03
N SER A 324 -24.03 -3.80 -17.05
CA SER A 324 -23.36 -3.21 -15.89
C SER A 324 -22.59 -1.96 -16.29
N ALA A 325 -22.45 -1.02 -15.36
CA ALA A 325 -21.50 0.09 -15.47
C ALA A 325 -20.98 0.50 -14.09
N HIS A 326 -19.84 1.19 -14.07
CA HIS A 326 -19.25 1.68 -12.83
C HIS A 326 -18.51 3.00 -13.04
N GLY A 327 -18.35 3.74 -11.94
CA GLY A 327 -17.50 4.91 -11.85
C GLY A 327 -16.04 4.56 -11.59
N ARG A 328 -15.27 5.58 -11.22
CA ARG A 328 -13.87 5.44 -10.77
C ARG A 328 -13.57 6.44 -9.67
N HIS A 329 -12.54 6.21 -8.86
CA HIS A 329 -12.20 7.04 -7.70
C HIS A 329 -12.20 8.57 -7.93
N ARG A 330 -11.80 9.08 -9.11
CA ARG A 330 -11.82 10.53 -9.41
C ARG A 330 -13.11 11.04 -10.06
N ASN A 331 -13.94 10.14 -10.57
CA ASN A 331 -15.21 10.44 -11.21
C ASN A 331 -16.19 9.30 -10.91
N GLU A 332 -16.82 9.39 -9.75
CA GLU A 332 -17.67 8.34 -9.18
C GLU A 332 -18.98 8.20 -9.95
N SER A 333 -19.54 9.33 -10.42
CA SER A 333 -20.76 9.33 -11.22
C SER A 333 -20.55 8.76 -12.63
N PHE A 334 -21.58 8.10 -13.13
CA PHE A 334 -21.61 7.54 -14.49
C PHE A 334 -23.04 7.44 -15.03
N SER A 335 -23.14 7.20 -16.34
CA SER A 335 -24.38 6.85 -17.02
C SER A 335 -24.23 5.47 -17.66
N LEU A 336 -25.28 4.66 -17.59
CA LEU A 336 -25.43 3.41 -18.32
C LEU A 336 -26.52 3.59 -19.37
N GLU A 337 -26.22 3.21 -20.62
CA GLU A 337 -27.21 3.09 -21.69
C GLU A 337 -27.16 1.67 -22.22
N GLN A 338 -28.28 0.95 -22.14
CA GLN A 338 -28.34 -0.47 -22.49
C GLN A 338 -29.59 -0.76 -23.30
N THR A 339 -29.44 -1.45 -24.44
CA THR A 339 -30.58 -2.01 -25.16
C THR A 339 -31.13 -3.20 -24.40
N VAL A 340 -32.43 -3.13 -24.07
CA VAL A 340 -33.18 -4.16 -23.33
C VAL A 340 -34.36 -4.64 -24.15
N THR A 341 -34.81 -5.88 -23.90
CA THR A 341 -36.02 -6.42 -24.54
C THR A 341 -37.20 -6.29 -23.60
N LEU A 342 -38.23 -5.56 -24.04
CA LEU A 342 -39.50 -5.41 -23.35
C LEU A 342 -40.51 -6.37 -23.94
N SER A 343 -41.30 -6.98 -23.05
CA SER A 343 -42.43 -7.83 -23.43
C SER A 343 -43.73 -7.03 -23.40
N LYS A 344 -44.68 -7.39 -24.25
CA LYS A 344 -46.05 -6.90 -24.14
C LYS A 344 -46.62 -7.25 -22.77
N GLY A 345 -47.16 -6.26 -22.07
CA GLY A 345 -47.65 -6.39 -20.70
C GLY A 345 -46.73 -5.72 -19.68
N ILE A 346 -46.77 -6.20 -18.43
CA ILE A 346 -45.98 -5.62 -17.33
C ILE A 346 -44.53 -6.08 -17.47
N ASN A 347 -43.61 -5.11 -17.49
CA ASN A 347 -42.18 -5.35 -17.40
C ASN A 347 -41.68 -4.94 -16.01
N TYR A 348 -40.79 -5.76 -15.46
CA TYR A 348 -40.13 -5.49 -14.17
C TYR A 348 -38.69 -5.11 -14.41
N ILE A 349 -38.29 -3.94 -13.91
CA ILE A 349 -36.91 -3.46 -13.97
C ILE A 349 -36.35 -3.51 -12.56
N SER A 350 -35.21 -4.17 -12.40
CA SER A 350 -34.51 -4.31 -11.13
C SER A 350 -33.07 -3.83 -11.32
N LEU A 351 -32.68 -2.83 -10.55
CA LEU A 351 -31.41 -2.14 -10.65
C LEU A 351 -30.68 -2.35 -9.32
N LEU A 352 -29.53 -3.02 -9.36
CA LEU A 352 -28.69 -3.22 -8.19
C LEU A 352 -27.61 -2.16 -8.19
N SER A 353 -27.70 -1.19 -7.29
CA SER A 353 -26.65 -0.21 -7.07
C SER A 353 -25.72 -0.68 -5.95
N ALA A 354 -24.42 -0.64 -6.17
CA ALA A 354 -23.42 -1.00 -5.16
C ALA A 354 -22.47 0.16 -4.85
N MET A 355 -22.29 0.42 -3.55
CA MET A 355 -21.21 1.28 -3.04
C MET A 355 -19.91 0.46 -2.95
N VAL A 356 -18.78 1.14 -3.05
CA VAL A 356 -17.45 0.54 -2.91
C VAL A 356 -16.68 1.37 -1.92
N GLY A 357 -17.11 1.35 -0.66
CA GLY A 357 -16.67 2.27 0.40
C GLY A 357 -17.34 3.65 0.32
N LEU A 358 -17.22 4.43 1.40
CA LEU A 358 -17.75 5.80 1.49
C LEU A 358 -16.65 6.85 1.25
N PRO A 359 -17.00 8.05 0.74
CA PRO A 359 -16.06 9.15 0.64
C PRO A 359 -15.44 9.52 2.00
N ASP A 360 -14.11 9.60 2.07
CA ASP A 360 -13.36 9.80 3.32
C ASP A 360 -12.60 11.14 3.39
N ASN A 361 -12.66 11.94 2.33
CA ASN A 361 -11.94 13.20 2.23
C ASN A 361 -12.72 14.28 1.48
N GLY A 362 -12.40 15.53 1.80
CA GLY A 362 -13.07 16.71 1.28
C GLY A 362 -13.88 17.44 2.34
N ALA A 363 -14.31 18.65 2.01
CA ALA A 363 -15.25 19.40 2.84
C ALA A 363 -16.68 18.92 2.57
N TYR A 364 -17.56 19.09 3.57
CA TYR A 364 -18.98 18.78 3.45
C TYR A 364 -19.28 17.32 3.09
N LEU A 365 -18.51 16.39 3.67
CA LEU A 365 -18.70 14.93 3.46
C LEU A 365 -20.12 14.49 3.82
N GLU A 366 -20.74 15.13 4.82
CA GLU A 366 -22.12 14.89 5.24
C GLU A 366 -23.17 15.23 4.17
N ARG A 367 -22.78 15.91 3.08
CA ARG A 367 -23.65 16.26 1.95
C ARG A 367 -23.44 15.37 0.73
N LYS A 368 -22.49 14.44 0.78
CA LYS A 368 -22.26 13.49 -0.31
C LYS A 368 -23.46 12.53 -0.39
N VAL A 369 -23.84 12.21 -1.61
CA VAL A 369 -24.97 11.32 -1.93
C VAL A 369 -24.48 10.22 -2.86
N GLY A 370 -25.11 9.05 -2.77
CA GLY A 370 -24.83 7.88 -3.61
C GLY A 370 -26.10 7.29 -4.22
N GLY A 371 -25.92 6.36 -5.15
CA GLY A 371 -27.02 5.66 -5.83
C GLY A 371 -27.61 6.44 -7.01
N LEU A 372 -28.79 6.00 -7.44
CA LEU A 372 -29.41 6.42 -8.68
C LEU A 372 -30.07 7.80 -8.56
N HIS A 373 -29.96 8.62 -9.60
CA HIS A 373 -30.60 9.94 -9.64
C HIS A 373 -31.39 10.22 -10.94
N GLU A 374 -31.26 9.38 -11.97
CA GLU A 374 -32.11 9.44 -13.15
C GLU A 374 -32.30 8.04 -13.74
N VAL A 375 -33.54 7.67 -14.09
CA VAL A 375 -33.86 6.43 -14.80
C VAL A 375 -34.87 6.73 -15.90
N ARG A 376 -34.54 6.38 -17.15
CA ARG A 376 -35.41 6.52 -18.32
C ARG A 376 -35.50 5.22 -19.09
N VAL A 377 -36.67 4.98 -19.67
CA VAL A 377 -36.85 3.94 -20.70
C VAL A 377 -37.35 4.66 -21.94
N GLU A 378 -36.57 4.60 -23.03
CA GLU A 378 -36.74 5.52 -24.16
C GLU A 378 -36.77 6.98 -23.68
N ASP A 379 -37.75 7.76 -24.13
CA ASP A 379 -37.92 9.16 -23.74
C ASP A 379 -38.63 9.33 -22.39
N GLN A 380 -39.20 8.26 -21.82
CA GLN A 380 -40.00 8.32 -20.60
C GLN A 380 -39.13 8.29 -19.35
N ASP A 381 -39.29 9.29 -18.49
CA ASP A 381 -38.59 9.42 -17.21
C ASP A 381 -39.39 8.74 -16.07
N PHE A 382 -38.75 7.80 -15.38
CA PHE A 382 -39.30 7.05 -14.25
C PHE A 382 -38.72 7.48 -12.90
N SER A 383 -37.87 8.50 -12.85
CA SER A 383 -37.15 8.93 -11.64
C SER A 383 -38.08 9.39 -10.51
N LYS A 384 -39.29 9.87 -10.86
CA LYS A 384 -40.35 10.32 -9.94
C LYS A 384 -41.56 9.38 -9.90
N SER A 385 -41.38 8.14 -10.35
CA SER A 385 -42.40 7.08 -10.25
C SER A 385 -42.37 6.42 -8.87
N SER A 386 -43.32 5.53 -8.59
CA SER A 386 -43.27 4.68 -7.40
C SER A 386 -42.19 3.62 -7.56
N TRP A 387 -41.27 3.57 -6.59
CA TRP A 387 -40.15 2.64 -6.54
C TRP A 387 -40.29 1.67 -5.37
N GLY A 388 -40.05 0.39 -5.62
CA GLY A 388 -39.83 -0.61 -4.61
C GLY A 388 -38.34 -0.73 -4.33
N TYR A 389 -37.92 -0.91 -3.08
CA TYR A 389 -36.50 -1.02 -2.77
C TYR A 389 -36.21 -2.06 -1.68
N GLN A 390 -34.97 -2.54 -1.66
CA GLN A 390 -34.47 -3.51 -0.69
C GLN A 390 -33.00 -3.24 -0.37
N VAL A 391 -32.69 -3.06 0.91
CA VAL A 391 -31.31 -2.97 1.43
C VAL A 391 -30.70 -4.37 1.48
N GLY A 392 -29.50 -4.50 0.92
CA GLY A 392 -28.70 -5.71 0.92
C GLY A 392 -29.24 -6.86 0.08
N LEU A 393 -28.45 -7.92 0.07
CA LEU A 393 -28.73 -9.19 -0.60
C LEU A 393 -29.35 -10.19 0.38
N ASP A 394 -30.10 -11.18 -0.11
CA ASP A 394 -30.69 -12.19 0.77
C ASP A 394 -29.60 -13.10 1.36
N GLY A 395 -28.52 -13.38 0.61
CA GLY A 395 -27.33 -14.05 1.13
C GLY A 395 -26.67 -13.32 2.30
N GLU A 396 -26.63 -11.98 2.27
CA GLU A 396 -26.12 -11.16 3.38
C GLU A 396 -27.04 -11.27 4.61
N LYS A 397 -28.36 -11.10 4.43
CA LYS A 397 -29.35 -11.18 5.52
C LYS A 397 -29.35 -12.56 6.19
N LEU A 398 -29.20 -13.61 5.41
CA LEU A 398 -29.13 -14.99 5.91
C LEU A 398 -27.75 -15.33 6.50
N GLN A 399 -26.75 -14.47 6.27
CA GLN A 399 -25.35 -14.61 6.67
C GLN A 399 -24.72 -15.89 6.12
N ILE A 400 -24.95 -16.21 4.84
CA ILE A 400 -24.55 -17.49 4.25
C ILE A 400 -23.04 -17.71 4.16
N HIS A 401 -22.26 -16.64 4.38
CA HIS A 401 -20.81 -16.68 4.55
C HIS A 401 -20.35 -17.34 5.87
N SER A 402 -21.25 -17.53 6.84
CA SER A 402 -20.98 -18.23 8.11
C SER A 402 -21.41 -19.69 8.07
N ASP A 403 -20.81 -20.55 8.91
CA ASP A 403 -21.23 -21.96 9.05
C ASP A 403 -22.73 -22.08 9.35
N SER A 404 -23.25 -21.26 10.28
CA SER A 404 -24.66 -21.26 10.65
C SER A 404 -25.59 -20.75 9.55
N GLY A 405 -25.21 -19.69 8.84
CA GLY A 405 -26.04 -19.12 7.79
C GLY A 405 -26.01 -19.96 6.52
N SER A 406 -24.87 -20.58 6.20
CA SER A 406 -24.73 -21.46 5.04
C SER A 406 -25.72 -22.63 5.07
N SER A 407 -26.06 -23.13 6.27
CA SER A 407 -27.06 -24.19 6.46
C SER A 407 -28.52 -23.77 6.21
N LYS A 408 -28.81 -22.46 6.10
CA LYS A 408 -30.17 -21.93 5.91
C LYS A 408 -30.64 -21.95 4.45
N VAL A 409 -29.73 -22.17 3.50
CA VAL A 409 -30.03 -22.20 2.07
C VAL A 409 -29.72 -23.58 1.47
N GLN A 410 -30.40 -23.89 0.38
CA GLN A 410 -30.12 -25.09 -0.41
C GLN A 410 -29.07 -24.74 -1.46
N TRP A 411 -27.88 -25.27 -1.29
CA TRP A 411 -26.79 -25.12 -2.25
C TRP A 411 -26.94 -26.15 -3.37
N SER A 412 -26.64 -25.74 -4.60
CA SER A 412 -26.52 -26.63 -5.75
C SER A 412 -25.06 -26.94 -6.04
N LYS A 413 -24.79 -28.06 -6.71
CA LYS A 413 -23.45 -28.30 -7.28
C LYS A 413 -23.14 -27.24 -8.33
N LEU A 414 -21.85 -26.92 -8.50
CA LEU A 414 -21.39 -26.02 -9.56
C LEU A 414 -21.89 -26.52 -10.93
N GLY A 415 -22.60 -25.66 -11.66
CA GLY A 415 -23.19 -26.00 -12.96
C GLY A 415 -22.21 -25.91 -14.14
N ASN A 416 -22.55 -26.54 -15.28
CA ASN A 416 -21.79 -26.47 -16.55
C ASN A 416 -22.13 -25.23 -17.40
N SER A 417 -23.07 -24.39 -16.98
CA SER A 417 -23.67 -23.32 -17.78
C SER A 417 -23.13 -21.94 -17.39
N ASP A 418 -22.90 -21.09 -18.39
CA ASP A 418 -22.52 -19.66 -18.32
C ASP A 418 -22.70 -19.04 -16.94
N HIS A 419 -21.58 -18.80 -16.25
CA HIS A 419 -21.51 -18.16 -14.94
C HIS A 419 -22.42 -16.92 -14.90
N GLN A 420 -23.43 -16.94 -14.03
CA GLN A 420 -24.40 -15.86 -13.90
C GLN A 420 -23.95 -14.85 -12.83
N PRO A 421 -24.19 -13.54 -13.04
CA PRO A 421 -23.99 -12.53 -12.00
C PRO A 421 -24.76 -12.81 -10.71
N LEU A 422 -24.22 -12.31 -9.60
CA LEU A 422 -24.78 -12.47 -8.26
C LEU A 422 -24.89 -13.94 -7.83
N THR A 423 -23.75 -14.63 -7.89
CA THR A 423 -23.64 -16.02 -7.45
C THR A 423 -22.77 -16.11 -6.22
N TRP A 424 -23.26 -16.82 -5.20
CA TRP A 424 -22.46 -17.21 -4.05
C TRP A 424 -21.81 -18.55 -4.33
N TYR A 425 -20.52 -18.66 -4.06
CA TYR A 425 -19.76 -19.90 -4.16
C TYR A 425 -19.24 -20.30 -2.79
N LYS A 426 -19.18 -21.59 -2.51
CA LYS A 426 -18.46 -22.09 -1.33
C LYS A 426 -17.69 -23.37 -1.60
N ILE A 427 -16.63 -23.56 -0.82
CA ILE A 427 -15.78 -24.75 -0.82
C ILE A 427 -15.17 -24.96 0.58
N LEU A 428 -14.83 -26.20 0.91
CA LEU A 428 -14.02 -26.54 2.08
C LEU A 428 -12.56 -26.77 1.68
N PHE A 429 -11.62 -26.28 2.49
CA PHE A 429 -10.19 -26.49 2.25
C PHE A 429 -9.37 -26.62 3.54
N ASP A 430 -8.21 -27.24 3.44
CA ASP A 430 -7.29 -27.40 4.56
C ASP A 430 -6.22 -26.31 4.58
N ALA A 431 -5.73 -25.96 5.76
CA ALA A 431 -4.73 -24.90 5.87
C ALA A 431 -3.38 -25.33 5.27
N ALA A 432 -2.78 -24.45 4.47
CA ALA A 432 -1.45 -24.70 3.93
C ALA A 432 -0.40 -24.83 5.05
N ALA A 433 0.39 -25.90 5.03
CA ALA A 433 1.44 -26.16 6.01
C ALA A 433 2.48 -25.02 6.12
N GLY A 434 3.14 -24.90 7.27
CA GLY A 434 4.19 -23.92 7.52
C GLY A 434 3.70 -22.61 8.12
N HIS A 435 4.50 -21.54 8.02
CA HIS A 435 4.22 -20.24 8.64
C HIS A 435 4.28 -19.06 7.67
N ASP A 436 4.57 -19.29 6.38
CA ASP A 436 4.60 -18.23 5.36
C ASP A 436 3.21 -17.57 5.25
N SER A 437 3.12 -16.28 5.00
CA SER A 437 1.80 -15.66 4.76
C SER A 437 1.09 -16.32 3.59
N ILE A 438 -0.24 -16.24 3.56
CA ILE A 438 -1.08 -16.89 2.54
C ILE A 438 -2.06 -15.87 1.96
N ALA A 439 -2.44 -16.09 0.71
CA ALA A 439 -3.41 -15.27 0.01
C ALA A 439 -4.27 -16.14 -0.91
N LEU A 440 -5.49 -15.69 -1.18
CA LEU A 440 -6.29 -16.21 -2.28
C LEU A 440 -5.92 -15.49 -3.55
N ASN A 441 -5.57 -16.24 -4.58
CA ASN A 441 -5.49 -15.75 -5.94
C ASN A 441 -6.89 -15.79 -6.54
N LEU A 442 -7.50 -14.62 -6.70
CA LEU A 442 -8.84 -14.44 -7.28
C LEU A 442 -8.77 -13.99 -8.74
N GLY A 443 -7.65 -14.23 -9.43
CA GLY A 443 -7.40 -13.73 -10.79
C GLY A 443 -8.41 -14.18 -11.85
N SER A 444 -9.19 -15.23 -11.59
CA SER A 444 -10.27 -15.72 -12.44
C SER A 444 -11.65 -15.15 -12.12
N MET A 445 -11.75 -14.32 -11.08
CA MET A 445 -13.01 -13.76 -10.58
C MET A 445 -13.27 -12.36 -11.15
N GLY A 446 -14.48 -11.83 -10.96
CA GLY A 446 -14.89 -10.49 -11.37
C GLY A 446 -14.81 -9.50 -10.22
N LYS A 447 -15.91 -9.33 -9.50
CA LYS A 447 -16.06 -8.42 -8.35
C LYS A 447 -16.83 -9.09 -7.23
N GLY A 448 -16.56 -8.72 -5.98
CA GLY A 448 -17.44 -9.04 -4.86
C GLY A 448 -16.71 -9.01 -3.54
N GLU A 449 -17.02 -9.95 -2.66
CA GLU A 449 -16.41 -10.08 -1.33
C GLU A 449 -16.19 -11.56 -1.01
N ALA A 450 -15.14 -11.83 -0.23
CA ALA A 450 -14.77 -13.19 0.16
C ALA A 450 -14.66 -13.31 1.69
N TRP A 451 -15.00 -14.48 2.21
CA TRP A 451 -14.97 -14.83 3.61
C TRP A 451 -14.26 -16.16 3.83
N VAL A 452 -13.49 -16.22 4.92
CA VAL A 452 -12.87 -17.46 5.40
C VAL A 452 -13.34 -17.70 6.83
N ASN A 453 -14.02 -18.82 7.06
CA ASN A 453 -14.63 -19.17 8.34
C ASN A 453 -15.52 -18.05 8.91
N GLY A 454 -16.33 -17.43 8.05
CA GLY A 454 -17.21 -16.31 8.40
C GLY A 454 -16.51 -14.95 8.59
N GLN A 455 -15.18 -14.89 8.53
CA GLN A 455 -14.43 -13.64 8.60
C GLN A 455 -14.23 -13.06 7.20
N SER A 456 -14.69 -11.83 6.96
CA SER A 456 -14.46 -11.17 5.68
C SER A 456 -12.98 -10.88 5.48
N ILE A 457 -12.43 -11.34 4.35
CA ILE A 457 -11.08 -10.98 3.91
C ILE A 457 -11.06 -9.72 3.03
N GLY A 458 -12.23 -9.09 2.86
CA GLY A 458 -12.41 -7.85 2.12
C GLY A 458 -12.94 -8.04 0.71
N ARG A 459 -13.21 -6.92 0.05
CA ARG A 459 -13.70 -6.88 -1.33
C ARG A 459 -12.64 -7.37 -2.32
N PHE A 460 -13.08 -7.91 -3.45
CA PHE A 460 -12.23 -8.10 -4.62
C PHE A 460 -12.85 -7.40 -5.82
N TRP A 461 -12.01 -6.90 -6.72
CA TRP A 461 -12.45 -6.32 -7.99
C TRP A 461 -11.34 -6.46 -9.03
N VAL A 462 -11.29 -7.65 -9.61
CA VAL A 462 -10.23 -8.13 -10.49
C VAL A 462 -10.50 -7.73 -11.94
N SER A 463 -11.77 -7.70 -12.34
CA SER A 463 -12.23 -7.21 -13.64
C SER A 463 -11.92 -5.73 -13.89
N PHE A 464 -11.80 -4.90 -12.83
CA PHE A 464 -11.41 -3.51 -12.98
C PHE A 464 -9.89 -3.35 -13.20
N GLN A 465 -9.52 -3.40 -14.47
CA GLN A 465 -8.14 -3.35 -14.92
C GLN A 465 -7.55 -1.93 -14.86
N THR A 466 -6.25 -1.87 -14.60
CA THR A 466 -5.44 -0.65 -14.76
C THR A 466 -5.29 -0.28 -16.23
N PRO A 467 -4.75 0.92 -16.55
CA PRO A 467 -4.43 1.30 -17.93
C PRO A 467 -3.46 0.35 -18.65
N LYS A 468 -2.77 -0.55 -17.94
CA LYS A 468 -1.89 -1.58 -18.51
C LYS A 468 -2.59 -2.93 -18.76
N GLY A 469 -3.92 -3.00 -18.59
CA GLY A 469 -4.69 -4.22 -18.81
C GLY A 469 -4.46 -5.30 -17.76
N LYS A 470 -4.14 -4.92 -16.52
CA LYS A 470 -3.92 -5.85 -15.41
C LYS A 470 -4.84 -5.52 -14.23
N PRO A 471 -5.27 -6.48 -13.42
CA PRO A 471 -5.99 -6.20 -12.18
C PRO A 471 -5.16 -5.32 -11.24
N SER A 472 -5.81 -4.41 -10.51
CA SER A 472 -5.12 -3.61 -9.47
C SER A 472 -4.68 -4.48 -8.29
N GLN A 473 -5.43 -5.55 -8.01
CA GLN A 473 -5.12 -6.54 -6.99
C GLN A 473 -5.63 -7.91 -7.45
N THR A 474 -4.76 -8.93 -7.38
CA THR A 474 -5.07 -10.33 -7.74
C THR A 474 -5.03 -11.25 -6.52
N TRP A 475 -4.11 -10.98 -5.60
CA TRP A 475 -3.94 -11.75 -4.37
C TRP A 475 -4.55 -11.01 -3.19
N TYR A 476 -5.37 -11.72 -2.42
CA TYR A 476 -6.12 -11.20 -1.29
C TYR A 476 -5.67 -11.90 -0.02
N ASN A 477 -5.17 -11.13 0.95
CA ASN A 477 -4.55 -11.65 2.15
C ASN A 477 -5.52 -12.49 2.99
N VAL A 478 -5.10 -13.69 3.39
CA VAL A 478 -5.82 -14.53 4.35
C VAL A 478 -4.99 -14.63 5.63
N PRO A 479 -5.38 -13.95 6.72
CA PRO A 479 -4.69 -14.10 7.98
C PRO A 479 -4.65 -15.56 8.41
N ARG A 480 -3.45 -16.08 8.73
CA ARG A 480 -3.33 -17.46 9.24
C ARG A 480 -4.16 -17.71 10.51
N SER A 481 -4.40 -16.66 11.30
CA SER A 481 -5.27 -16.71 12.49
C SER A 481 -6.75 -16.94 12.16
N PHE A 482 -7.18 -16.75 10.91
CA PHE A 482 -8.54 -17.09 10.49
C PHE A 482 -8.70 -18.58 10.19
N LEU A 483 -7.59 -19.33 10.07
CA LEU A 483 -7.62 -20.73 9.66
C LEU A 483 -7.61 -21.72 10.82
N LYS A 484 -8.42 -22.76 10.67
CA LYS A 484 -8.35 -24.05 11.35
C LYS A 484 -7.37 -24.96 10.58
N PRO A 485 -6.81 -26.01 11.20
CA PRO A 485 -5.95 -26.96 10.48
C PRO A 485 -6.61 -27.59 9.24
N THR A 486 -7.88 -27.97 9.36
CA THR A 486 -8.66 -28.62 8.30
C THR A 486 -10.09 -28.09 8.26
N GLY A 487 -10.78 -28.30 7.13
CA GLY A 487 -12.21 -27.99 7.01
C GLY A 487 -12.53 -26.49 7.16
N ASN A 488 -11.70 -25.63 6.58
CA ASN A 488 -11.97 -24.20 6.51
C ASN A 488 -13.03 -23.92 5.45
N LEU A 489 -14.04 -23.13 5.80
CA LEU A 489 -15.08 -22.70 4.87
C LEU A 489 -14.62 -21.44 4.15
N LEU A 490 -14.46 -21.52 2.82
CA LEU A 490 -14.35 -20.37 1.93
C LEU A 490 -15.71 -20.09 1.32
N VAL A 491 -16.21 -18.86 1.46
CA VAL A 491 -17.41 -18.37 0.76
C VAL A 491 -17.05 -17.12 -0.02
N LEU A 492 -17.55 -16.98 -1.24
CA LEU A 492 -17.42 -15.78 -2.06
C LEU A 492 -18.80 -15.36 -2.55
N LEU A 493 -19.02 -14.05 -2.61
CA LEU A 493 -20.05 -13.46 -3.47
C LEU A 493 -19.34 -13.01 -4.76
N GLU A 494 -19.74 -13.54 -5.90
CA GLU A 494 -19.34 -13.05 -7.23
C GLU A 494 -20.48 -12.20 -7.80
N GLU A 495 -20.24 -10.90 -7.87
CA GLU A 495 -21.17 -9.87 -8.32
C GLU A 495 -21.25 -9.79 -9.85
N GLU A 496 -20.16 -10.14 -10.54
CA GLU A 496 -20.04 -10.07 -12.00
C GLU A 496 -19.95 -11.48 -12.59
N ASN A 497 -18.94 -11.76 -13.39
CA ASN A 497 -18.75 -13.04 -14.03
C ASN A 497 -17.33 -13.54 -13.74
N GLY A 498 -17.25 -14.54 -12.85
CA GLY A 498 -16.01 -15.12 -12.38
C GLY A 498 -16.07 -16.64 -12.35
N ASP A 499 -14.95 -17.29 -12.68
CA ASP A 499 -14.80 -18.74 -12.65
C ASP A 499 -14.12 -19.18 -11.34
N PRO A 500 -14.84 -19.83 -10.41
CA PRO A 500 -14.28 -20.29 -9.14
C PRO A 500 -13.20 -21.37 -9.33
N LEU A 501 -13.17 -22.07 -10.47
CA LEU A 501 -12.19 -23.13 -10.76
C LEU A 501 -10.77 -22.59 -10.98
N GLY A 502 -10.64 -21.30 -11.30
CA GLY A 502 -9.35 -20.62 -11.41
C GLY A 502 -8.77 -20.15 -10.07
N ILE A 503 -9.53 -20.23 -8.97
CA ILE A 503 -9.07 -19.80 -7.65
C ILE A 503 -7.99 -20.74 -7.12
N SER A 504 -6.98 -20.15 -6.47
CA SER A 504 -5.95 -20.90 -5.74
C SER A 504 -5.60 -20.27 -4.41
N LEU A 505 -5.17 -21.11 -3.47
CA LEU A 505 -4.52 -20.69 -2.23
C LEU A 505 -3.01 -20.66 -2.45
N ASP A 506 -2.41 -19.49 -2.27
CA ASP A 506 -0.99 -19.24 -2.54
C ASP A 506 -0.23 -18.89 -1.26
N LYS A 507 0.98 -19.43 -1.12
CA LYS A 507 1.97 -18.96 -0.15
C LYS A 507 2.70 -17.74 -0.69
N VAL A 508 2.79 -16.73 0.16
CA VAL A 508 3.53 -15.50 -0.08
C VAL A 508 4.90 -15.64 0.52
N SER A 509 5.96 -15.61 -0.31
CA SER A 509 7.31 -15.72 0.22
C SER A 509 8.34 -14.93 -0.57
N ILE A 510 9.43 -14.55 0.09
CA ILE A 510 10.61 -14.00 -0.57
C ILE A 510 11.46 -15.18 -1.07
N THR A 511 11.66 -15.26 -2.39
CA THR A 511 12.39 -16.35 -3.04
C THR A 511 13.67 -15.91 -3.70
N GLN A 512 13.90 -14.61 -3.85
CA GLN A 512 15.17 -14.08 -4.35
C GLN A 512 15.63 -12.88 -3.53
N VAL A 513 16.94 -12.77 -3.38
CA VAL A 513 17.61 -11.66 -2.72
C VAL A 513 18.78 -11.20 -3.57
N CYS A 514 18.88 -9.89 -3.76
CA CYS A 514 19.92 -9.30 -4.59
C CYS A 514 20.68 -8.21 -3.84
N GLY A 515 21.98 -8.08 -4.07
CA GLY A 515 22.81 -7.02 -3.50
C GLY A 515 23.60 -6.33 -4.60
N HIS A 516 23.67 -5.01 -4.52
CA HIS A 516 24.40 -4.18 -5.48
C HIS A 516 25.20 -3.13 -4.70
N VAL A 517 26.52 -3.33 -4.57
CA VAL A 517 27.38 -2.49 -3.72
C VAL A 517 28.70 -2.21 -4.42
N SER A 518 29.07 -0.93 -4.50
CA SER A 518 30.33 -0.46 -5.08
C SER A 518 31.38 -0.11 -4.04
N GLU A 519 32.62 0.09 -4.49
CA GLU A 519 33.73 0.57 -3.66
C GLU A 519 33.47 1.95 -3.04
N THR A 520 32.57 2.74 -3.64
CA THR A 520 32.21 4.07 -3.13
C THR A 520 31.09 4.04 -2.09
N HIS A 521 30.48 2.88 -1.81
CA HIS A 521 29.49 2.73 -0.75
C HIS A 521 30.13 2.84 0.64
N LEU A 522 29.29 2.89 1.68
CA LEU A 522 29.73 2.96 3.07
C LEU A 522 29.51 1.61 3.76
N PRO A 523 30.31 1.25 4.77
CA PRO A 523 30.01 0.10 5.60
C PRO A 523 28.71 0.35 6.42
N PRO A 524 27.94 -0.70 6.77
CA PRO A 524 26.74 -0.57 7.59
C PRO A 524 26.99 0.16 8.92
N VAL A 525 26.12 1.13 9.21
CA VAL A 525 26.17 2.04 10.36
C VAL A 525 25.89 1.29 11.66
N SER A 526 24.98 0.32 11.63
CA SER A 526 24.60 -0.49 12.79
C SER A 526 25.80 -1.14 13.54
N LYS A 527 26.95 -1.33 12.88
CA LYS A 527 28.18 -1.84 13.53
C LYS A 527 28.90 -0.81 14.41
N TRP A 528 28.73 0.48 14.14
CA TRP A 528 29.34 1.56 14.91
C TRP A 528 28.66 1.72 16.28
N LEU A 529 27.34 1.46 16.35
CA LEU A 529 26.56 1.54 17.59
C LEU A 529 27.00 0.49 18.62
N VAL A 530 27.24 -0.76 18.18
CA VAL A 530 27.71 -1.86 19.05
C VAL A 530 29.07 -1.54 19.70
N GLN A 531 29.93 -0.82 18.99
CA GLN A 531 31.25 -0.42 19.51
C GLN A 531 31.16 0.71 20.55
N LYS A 532 30.19 1.63 20.44
CA LYS A 532 30.01 2.71 21.42
C LYS A 532 29.44 2.21 22.75
N THR A 533 28.72 1.08 22.75
CA THR A 533 28.17 0.44 23.96
C THR A 533 29.16 -0.49 24.66
N GLN A 534 30.12 -1.07 23.92
CA GLN A 534 31.20 -1.90 24.49
C GLN A 534 32.46 -1.07 24.77
N ASN A 535 32.41 -0.26 25.83
CA ASN A 535 33.58 0.46 26.36
C ASN A 535 34.58 -0.54 27.00
N GLN A 536 35.36 -1.29 26.22
CA GLN A 536 36.52 -2.04 26.73
C GLN A 536 37.71 -2.11 25.74
N ASN A 537 38.76 -1.36 26.08
CA ASN A 537 40.18 -1.73 25.99
C ASN A 537 40.64 -2.62 24.81
N ASN A 538 40.51 -2.14 23.57
CA ASN A 538 41.44 -2.57 22.53
C ASN A 538 41.62 -1.51 21.44
N THR A 539 42.65 -0.69 21.58
CA THR A 539 43.09 0.32 20.61
C THR A 539 43.72 -0.26 19.33
N LYS A 540 43.58 -1.56 19.05
CA LYS A 540 44.11 -2.20 17.85
C LYS A 540 43.20 -3.30 17.28
N THR A 541 41.97 -2.97 16.89
CA THR A 541 41.24 -3.78 15.91
C THR A 541 40.86 -2.94 14.68
N LYS A 542 41.65 -3.07 13.61
CA LYS A 542 41.28 -2.65 12.24
C LYS A 542 40.06 -3.47 11.79
N LEU A 543 38.84 -3.12 12.18
CA LEU A 543 37.64 -3.88 11.81
C LEU A 543 36.60 -3.00 11.10
N GLY A 544 36.26 -3.35 9.85
CA GLY A 544 34.99 -2.99 9.21
C GLY A 544 34.97 -1.82 8.21
N ARG A 545 36.11 -1.38 7.64
CA ARG A 545 36.15 -0.19 6.77
C ARG A 545 35.69 -0.38 5.31
N ARG A 546 35.45 -1.62 4.85
CA ARG A 546 35.15 -1.88 3.43
C ARG A 546 33.63 -2.02 3.19
N PRO A 547 33.12 -1.50 2.06
CA PRO A 547 31.77 -1.79 1.59
C PRO A 547 31.58 -3.29 1.43
N LYS A 548 30.36 -3.76 1.64
CA LYS A 548 30.06 -5.19 1.59
C LYS A 548 28.61 -5.42 1.24
N ILE A 549 28.39 -6.48 0.47
CA ILE A 549 27.06 -7.05 0.32
C ILE A 549 26.70 -7.82 1.59
N GLN A 550 25.45 -7.69 2.01
CA GLN A 550 24.83 -8.53 3.03
C GLN A 550 23.56 -9.13 2.45
N LEU A 551 23.53 -10.44 2.28
CA LEU A 551 22.34 -11.16 1.83
C LEU A 551 21.77 -11.95 3.00
N SER A 552 20.45 -11.90 3.15
CA SER A 552 19.68 -12.63 4.14
C SER A 552 18.41 -13.16 3.49
N CYS A 553 18.26 -14.49 3.48
CA CYS A 553 17.00 -15.13 3.20
C CYS A 553 16.03 -15.01 4.40
N PRO A 554 14.72 -15.24 4.17
CA PRO A 554 13.72 -15.36 5.24
C PRO A 554 14.10 -16.39 6.32
N PRO A 555 13.48 -16.34 7.51
CA PRO A 555 13.61 -17.40 8.51
C PRO A 555 13.35 -18.79 7.90
N LYS A 556 14.09 -19.80 8.36
CA LYS A 556 14.00 -21.21 7.91
C LYS A 556 14.36 -21.48 6.43
N LYS A 557 14.69 -20.46 5.62
CA LYS A 557 15.24 -20.61 4.26
C LYS A 557 16.75 -20.40 4.23
N SER A 558 17.40 -20.92 3.21
CA SER A 558 18.83 -20.70 2.95
C SER A 558 19.08 -20.27 1.51
N ILE A 559 20.24 -19.67 1.25
CA ILE A 559 20.68 -19.36 -0.10
C ILE A 559 20.99 -20.69 -0.79
N SER A 560 20.12 -21.12 -1.69
CA SER A 560 20.24 -22.41 -2.37
C SER A 560 20.95 -22.33 -3.70
N LYS A 561 20.93 -21.16 -4.35
CA LYS A 561 21.58 -20.95 -5.64
C LYS A 561 22.02 -19.50 -5.82
N VAL A 562 23.18 -19.30 -6.43
CA VAL A 562 23.62 -17.99 -6.94
C VAL A 562 23.20 -17.90 -8.41
N LEU A 563 22.21 -17.05 -8.68
CA LEU A 563 21.63 -16.88 -10.01
C LEU A 563 22.56 -16.03 -10.89
N PHE A 564 23.11 -14.97 -10.31
CA PHE A 564 24.03 -14.07 -10.99
C PHE A 564 25.07 -13.53 -10.01
N SER A 565 26.30 -13.31 -10.50
CA SER A 565 27.31 -12.57 -9.76
C SER A 565 28.30 -11.91 -10.70
N SER A 566 28.59 -10.63 -10.47
CA SER A 566 29.62 -9.91 -11.21
C SER A 566 30.33 -8.89 -10.31
N PHE A 567 31.65 -9.00 -10.24
CA PHE A 567 32.55 -8.00 -9.65
C PHE A 567 33.30 -7.26 -10.76
N GLY A 568 33.08 -5.96 -10.90
CA GLY A 568 33.58 -5.19 -12.04
C GLY A 568 32.72 -3.94 -12.27
N ASN A 569 32.15 -3.83 -13.46
CA ASN A 569 31.18 -2.77 -13.81
C ASN A 569 29.82 -3.36 -14.30
N PRO A 570 29.17 -4.26 -13.54
CA PRO A 570 27.86 -4.78 -13.94
C PRO A 570 26.87 -3.64 -14.19
N SER A 571 25.99 -3.84 -15.18
CA SER A 571 24.85 -2.94 -15.41
C SER A 571 23.61 -3.46 -14.69
N GLY A 572 22.68 -2.55 -14.38
CA GLY A 572 21.40 -2.88 -13.75
C GLY A 572 21.30 -2.52 -12.27
N ASP A 573 20.17 -2.90 -11.66
CA ASP A 573 19.71 -2.40 -10.35
C ASP A 573 18.96 -3.46 -9.52
N CYS A 574 19.34 -4.74 -9.69
CA CYS A 574 18.66 -5.90 -9.12
C CYS A 574 17.24 -6.18 -9.66
N LYS A 575 16.64 -5.32 -10.49
CA LYS A 575 15.44 -5.66 -11.27
C LYS A 575 15.83 -6.26 -12.62
N THR A 576 16.81 -5.64 -13.26
CA THR A 576 17.52 -6.17 -14.42
C THR A 576 19.01 -6.10 -14.14
N TYR A 577 19.79 -7.00 -14.74
CA TYR A 577 21.24 -7.02 -14.57
C TYR A 577 21.93 -7.70 -15.74
N ALA A 578 23.15 -7.28 -16.03
CA ALA A 578 24.04 -7.94 -16.97
C ALA A 578 25.50 -7.81 -16.57
N THR A 579 26.32 -8.74 -17.06
CA THR A 579 27.78 -8.64 -16.95
C THR A 579 28.25 -7.45 -17.79
N GLY A 580 29.04 -6.56 -17.18
CA GLY A 580 29.64 -5.42 -17.88
C GLY A 580 30.91 -5.80 -18.64
N SER A 581 31.51 -4.82 -19.29
CA SER A 581 32.79 -4.99 -20.02
C SER A 581 33.98 -5.33 -19.12
N CYS A 582 33.87 -5.04 -17.82
CA CYS A 582 34.80 -5.43 -16.79
C CYS A 582 34.13 -6.39 -15.82
N HIS A 583 34.72 -7.57 -15.66
CA HIS A 583 34.20 -8.63 -14.81
C HIS A 583 35.32 -9.57 -14.35
N SER A 584 35.34 -9.88 -13.06
CA SER A 584 36.18 -10.95 -12.52
C SER A 584 35.52 -12.31 -12.79
N SER A 585 36.17 -13.17 -13.57
CA SER A 585 35.66 -14.52 -13.91
C SER A 585 35.40 -15.40 -12.68
N ASN A 586 36.05 -15.14 -11.55
CA ASN A 586 35.88 -15.88 -10.29
C ASN A 586 34.71 -15.36 -9.43
N SER A 587 33.98 -14.32 -9.87
CA SER A 587 32.94 -13.66 -9.07
C SER A 587 31.92 -14.65 -8.49
N LYS A 588 31.37 -15.51 -9.35
CA LYS A 588 30.35 -16.49 -8.96
C LYS A 588 30.89 -17.51 -7.96
N ALA A 589 32.04 -18.13 -8.23
CA ALA A 589 32.65 -19.12 -7.36
C ALA A 589 32.94 -18.56 -5.95
N ILE A 590 33.44 -17.32 -5.88
CA ILE A 590 33.72 -16.64 -4.60
C ILE A 590 32.43 -16.41 -3.80
N VAL A 591 31.36 -16.00 -4.48
CA VAL A 591 30.06 -15.76 -3.85
C VAL A 591 29.42 -17.08 -3.40
N GLU A 592 29.49 -18.12 -4.22
CA GLU A 592 28.97 -19.45 -3.91
C GLU A 592 29.65 -20.02 -2.66
N GLN A 593 30.97 -19.96 -2.59
CA GLN A 593 31.74 -20.37 -1.41
C GLN A 593 31.34 -19.59 -0.15
N ALA A 594 31.00 -18.31 -0.30
CA ALA A 594 30.62 -17.47 0.83
C ALA A 594 29.18 -17.71 1.30
N CYS A 595 28.25 -18.00 0.39
CA CYS A 595 26.81 -17.86 0.63
C CYS A 595 25.98 -19.15 0.54
N LEU A 596 26.36 -20.13 -0.31
CA LEU A 596 25.54 -21.33 -0.49
C LEU A 596 25.32 -22.09 0.82
N GLY A 597 24.09 -22.57 1.02
CA GLY A 597 23.65 -23.30 2.21
C GLY A 597 23.49 -22.43 3.47
N LYS A 598 23.79 -21.13 3.40
CA LYS A 598 23.67 -20.21 4.55
C LYS A 598 22.42 -19.36 4.41
N ARG A 599 21.73 -19.13 5.53
CA ARG A 599 20.63 -18.16 5.60
C ARG A 599 21.11 -16.72 5.39
N ARG A 600 22.31 -16.42 5.91
CA ARG A 600 22.93 -15.09 5.86
C ARG A 600 24.37 -15.22 5.43
N CYS A 601 24.81 -14.33 4.55
CA CYS A 601 26.21 -14.20 4.18
C CYS A 601 26.61 -12.74 4.03
N SER A 602 27.91 -12.48 4.09
CA SER A 602 28.44 -11.15 3.85
C SER A 602 29.73 -11.24 3.05
N ILE A 603 29.82 -10.40 2.01
CA ILE A 603 30.91 -10.43 1.04
C ILE A 603 31.49 -9.02 0.93
N PRO A 604 32.76 -8.80 1.32
CA PRO A 604 33.40 -7.50 1.16
C PRO A 604 33.68 -7.22 -0.33
N VAL A 605 33.38 -5.99 -0.76
CA VAL A 605 33.83 -5.46 -2.05
C VAL A 605 35.35 -5.23 -1.91
N SER A 606 36.15 -6.09 -2.54
CA SER A 606 37.58 -6.19 -2.23
C SER A 606 38.41 -6.75 -3.38
N LEU A 607 39.31 -5.92 -3.92
CA LEU A 607 40.30 -6.33 -4.93
C LEU A 607 41.15 -7.53 -4.50
N GLN A 608 41.50 -7.62 -3.21
CA GLN A 608 42.26 -8.78 -2.70
C GLN A 608 41.50 -10.11 -2.86
N LYS A 609 40.17 -10.08 -2.87
CA LYS A 609 39.34 -11.28 -2.91
C LYS A 609 38.95 -11.63 -4.34
N PHE A 610 38.62 -10.62 -5.15
CA PHE A 610 38.11 -10.80 -6.52
C PHE A 610 39.15 -10.53 -7.61
N GLY A 611 40.34 -10.05 -7.27
CA GLY A 611 41.30 -9.48 -8.21
C GLY A 611 40.91 -8.06 -8.65
N ASP A 612 41.75 -7.45 -9.49
CA ASP A 612 41.43 -6.20 -10.20
C ASP A 612 41.23 -6.50 -11.70
N PRO A 613 39.98 -6.81 -12.12
CA PRO A 613 39.70 -7.14 -13.51
C PRO A 613 39.84 -5.94 -14.47
N CYS A 614 39.93 -4.70 -13.96
CA CYS A 614 40.05 -3.52 -14.80
C CYS A 614 40.61 -2.31 -14.03
N PRO A 615 41.94 -2.10 -14.02
CA PRO A 615 42.56 -0.99 -13.30
C PRO A 615 41.90 0.36 -13.60
N SER A 616 41.85 1.24 -12.59
CA SER A 616 41.29 2.60 -12.68
C SER A 616 39.75 2.72 -12.80
N ILE A 617 39.03 1.61 -12.92
CA ILE A 617 37.55 1.61 -12.88
C ILE A 617 37.09 1.28 -11.46
N SER A 618 36.17 2.08 -10.89
CA SER A 618 35.54 1.78 -9.60
C SER A 618 34.78 0.46 -9.70
N LYS A 619 35.03 -0.47 -8.76
CA LYS A 619 34.40 -1.79 -8.79
C LYS A 619 33.07 -1.80 -8.09
N THR A 620 32.17 -2.61 -8.64
CA THR A 620 30.86 -2.91 -8.10
C THR A 620 30.66 -4.41 -8.07
N LEU A 621 30.17 -4.92 -6.94
CA LEU A 621 29.69 -6.28 -6.80
C LEU A 621 28.17 -6.26 -6.95
N LEU A 622 27.65 -7.03 -7.89
CA LEU A 622 26.23 -7.37 -8.02
C LEU A 622 26.08 -8.87 -7.78
N VAL A 623 25.15 -9.26 -6.91
CA VAL A 623 24.82 -10.66 -6.63
C VAL A 623 23.32 -10.82 -6.62
N ASP A 624 22.79 -11.80 -7.35
CA ASP A 624 21.42 -12.27 -7.23
C ASP A 624 21.41 -13.75 -6.80
N ALA A 625 20.59 -14.07 -5.82
CA ALA A 625 20.58 -15.37 -5.15
C ALA A 625 19.16 -15.84 -4.85
N GLN A 626 18.93 -17.14 -5.04
CA GLN A 626 17.66 -17.81 -4.72
C GLN A 626 17.65 -18.26 -3.26
N CYS A 627 16.48 -18.09 -2.62
CA CYS A 627 16.17 -18.52 -1.26
C CYS A 627 15.12 -19.63 -1.30
N THR A 628 15.46 -20.80 -0.76
CA THR A 628 14.52 -21.92 -0.59
C THR A 628 14.59 -22.52 0.80
#